data_AF-A0A645JM56-F1
#
_entry.id   AF-A0A645JM56-F1
#
_cell.length_a   1.000
_cell.length_b   1.000
_cell.length_c   1.000
_cell.angle_alpha   90.00
_cell.angle_beta   90.00
_cell.angle_gamma   90.00
#
_symmetry.space_group_name_H-M   'P 1'
#
loop_
_entity.id
_entity.type
_entity.pdbx_description
1 polymer ?
#
loop_
_entity_poly.entity_id
_entity_poly.type
_entity_poly.pdbx_seq_one_letter_code
_entity_poly.pdbx_strand_id
1 'polypeptide(L)' 'MEEITSDLKSNVAFIAGIDHTDLLLNGTREDIDKSVRETMAAWDGDPGLIIGPGCEFPYKTPRENILALKECTIEHGTYL' A
#
# COMPACT_ATOMS: atom_id res chain seq x y z
N MET A 1 10.66 5.96 -6.38
CA MET A 1 9.77 4.85 -6.79
C MET A 1 9.57 4.88 -8.29
N GLU A 2 9.21 6.03 -8.87
CA GLU A 2 9.02 6.22 -10.33
C GLU A 2 10.17 5.68 -11.22
N GLU A 3 11.42 5.88 -10.82
CA GLU A 3 12.58 5.45 -11.63
C GLU A 3 12.74 3.93 -11.75
N ILE A 4 12.24 3.15 -10.78
CA ILE A 4 12.31 1.69 -10.79
C ILE A 4 11.02 1.09 -11.36
N THR A 5 9.89 1.77 -11.22
CA THR A 5 8.59 1.23 -11.65
C THR A 5 8.41 1.25 -13.17
N SER A 6 9.03 2.17 -13.93
CA SER A 6 8.89 2.19 -15.40
C SER A 6 9.36 0.92 -16.08
N ASP A 7 10.46 0.33 -15.60
CA ASP A 7 11.11 -0.82 -16.23
C ASP A 7 10.49 -2.16 -15.79
N LEU A 8 9.76 -2.15 -14.67
CA LEU A 8 9.13 -3.34 -14.06
C LEU A 8 7.68 -3.54 -14.49
N LYS A 9 7.00 -2.46 -14.86
CA LYS A 9 5.61 -2.45 -15.34
C LYS A 9 5.39 -3.49 -16.45
N SER A 10 4.21 -4.14 -16.44
CA SER A 10 3.81 -5.22 -17.35
C SER A 10 4.61 -6.54 -17.33
N ASN A 11 5.76 -6.63 -16.65
CA ASN A 11 6.63 -7.84 -16.66
C ASN A 11 6.72 -8.55 -15.31
N VAL A 12 6.48 -7.84 -14.21
CA VAL A 12 6.54 -8.41 -12.86
C VAL A 12 5.36 -7.94 -12.01
N ALA A 13 4.98 -8.76 -11.03
CA ALA A 13 4.19 -8.29 -9.92
C ALA A 13 5.08 -7.52 -8.94
N PHE A 14 4.62 -6.36 -8.48
CA PHE A 14 5.34 -5.50 -7.55
C PHE A 14 4.59 -5.41 -6.22
N ILE A 15 5.28 -5.70 -5.12
CA ILE A 15 4.73 -5.54 -3.77
C ILE A 15 5.19 -4.18 -3.25
N ALA A 16 4.25 -3.23 -3.15
CA ALA A 16 4.49 -1.94 -2.55
C ALA A 16 4.25 -1.99 -1.03
N GLY A 17 5.30 -1.65 -0.29
CA GLY A 17 5.30 -1.66 1.17
C GLY A 17 4.82 -0.35 1.76
N ILE A 18 3.68 -0.37 2.45
CA ILE A 18 3.24 0.71 3.34
C ILE A 18 4.12 0.68 4.60
N ASP A 19 4.51 1.86 5.09
CA ASP A 19 5.34 1.98 6.29
C ASP A 19 4.64 1.32 7.49
N HIS A 20 5.23 0.23 7.93
CA HIS A 20 4.72 -0.58 9.02
C HIS A 20 5.28 -0.16 10.37
N THR A 21 6.36 0.63 10.40
CA THR A 21 7.10 0.96 11.62
C THR A 21 6.50 2.13 12.37
N ASP A 22 6.05 3.17 11.66
CA ASP A 22 5.43 4.34 12.25
C ASP A 22 3.97 4.48 11.81
N LEU A 23 3.70 4.53 10.50
CA LEU A 23 2.36 4.78 9.99
C LEU A 23 1.33 3.73 10.43
N LEU A 24 1.55 2.44 10.18
CA LEU A 24 0.57 1.41 10.59
C LEU A 24 0.48 1.28 12.12
N LEU A 25 1.54 1.60 12.85
CA LEU A 25 1.60 1.47 14.30
C LEU A 25 0.90 2.62 15.03
N ASN A 26 1.11 3.86 14.57
CA ASN A 26 0.76 5.09 15.29
C ASN A 26 -0.19 6.02 14.51
N GLY A 27 -0.36 5.80 13.20
CA GLY A 27 -1.15 6.67 12.34
C GLY A 27 -2.66 6.47 12.46
N THR A 28 -3.40 7.31 11.75
CA THR A 28 -4.86 7.26 11.64
C THR A 28 -5.32 6.55 10.36
N ARG A 29 -6.62 6.26 10.26
CA ARG A 29 -7.22 5.74 9.01
C ARG A 29 -6.94 6.68 7.84
N GLU A 30 -7.07 7.98 8.06
CA GLU A 30 -6.87 9.01 7.05
C GLU A 30 -5.43 9.05 6.54
N ASP A 31 -4.45 8.87 7.44
CA ASP A 31 -3.04 8.80 7.07
C ASP A 31 -2.74 7.54 6.22
N ILE A 32 -3.34 6.41 6.61
CA ILE A 32 -3.21 5.13 5.89
C ILE A 32 -3.85 5.25 4.51
N ASP A 33 -5.07 5.80 4.42
CA ASP A 33 -5.78 6.04 3.16
C ASP A 33 -4.94 6.87 2.20
N LYS A 34 -4.39 7.98 2.70
CA LYS A 34 -3.51 8.85 1.92
C LYS A 34 -2.31 8.10 1.37
N SER A 35 -1.63 7.31 2.20
CA SER A 35 -0.46 6.52 1.80
C SER A 35 -0.81 5.47 0.74
N VAL A 36 -1.96 4.80 0.87
CA VAL A 36 -2.46 3.84 -0.13
C VAL A 36 -2.73 4.55 -1.47
N ARG A 37 -3.42 5.70 -1.44
CA ARG A 37 -3.72 6.48 -2.65
C ARG A 37 -2.47 6.97 -3.36
N GLU A 38 -1.50 7.50 -2.62
CA GLU A 38 -0.21 7.95 -3.16
C GLU A 38 0.56 6.79 -3.78
N THR A 39 0.56 5.62 -3.13
CA THR A 39 1.19 4.39 -3.64
C THR A 39 0.56 3.94 -4.95
N MET A 40 -0.78 3.89 -5.02
CA MET A 40 -1.50 3.51 -6.23
C MET A 40 -1.30 4.52 -7.36
N ALA A 41 -1.32 5.81 -7.06
CA ALA A 41 -1.09 6.87 -8.05
C ALA A 41 0.32 6.76 -8.65
N ALA A 42 1.33 6.44 -7.85
CA ALA A 42 2.69 6.22 -8.32
C ALA A 42 2.84 4.96 -9.20
N TRP A 43 1.95 3.98 -9.07
CA TRP A 43 1.90 2.81 -9.95
C TRP A 43 1.17 3.10 -11.27
N ASP A 44 0.34 4.14 -11.32
CA ASP A 44 -0.33 4.63 -12.54
C ASP A 44 -1.24 3.58 -13.20
N GLY A 45 -1.94 2.78 -12.40
CA GLY A 45 -3.01 1.88 -12.88
C GLY A 45 -2.56 0.67 -13.74
N ASP A 46 -1.26 0.40 -13.86
CA ASP A 46 -0.77 -0.83 -14.52
C ASP A 46 -1.22 -2.07 -13.71
N PRO A 47 -1.51 -3.23 -14.31
CA PRO A 47 -1.71 -4.47 -13.57
C PRO A 47 -0.46 -4.88 -12.74
N GLY A 48 -0.65 -5.79 -11.79
CA GLY A 48 0.46 -6.41 -11.06
C GLY A 48 0.91 -5.72 -9.77
N LEU A 49 0.19 -4.70 -9.30
CA LEU A 49 0.44 -4.11 -7.98
C LEU A 49 -0.19 -4.93 -6.85
N ILE A 50 0.60 -5.22 -5.81
CA ILE A 50 0.14 -5.75 -4.54
C ILE A 50 0.52 -4.75 -3.45
N ILE A 51 -0.43 -4.34 -2.62
CA ILE A 51 -0.17 -3.44 -1.48
C ILE A 51 -0.23 -4.25 -0.19
N GLY A 52 0.76 -4.03 0.67
CA GLY A 52 0.82 -4.62 2.00
C GLY A 52 1.76 -3.85 2.91
N PRO A 53 2.00 -4.32 4.14
CA PRO A 53 3.11 -3.80 4.94
C PRO A 53 4.44 -4.01 4.20
N GLY A 54 5.39 -3.09 4.37
CA GLY A 54 6.72 -3.22 3.75
C GLY A 54 7.55 -4.41 4.24
N CYS A 55 7.21 -4.97 5.39
CA CYS A 55 7.79 -6.20 5.92
C CYS A 55 6.72 -6.93 6.75
N GLU A 56 7.00 -7.32 8.00
CA GLU A 56 5.98 -7.74 8.96
C GLU A 56 5.19 -6.58 9.60
N PHE A 57 4.04 -6.90 10.20
CA PHE A 57 3.36 -6.00 11.13
C PHE A 57 4.05 -6.05 12.51
N PRO A 58 4.31 -4.88 13.15
CA PRO A 58 4.65 -4.86 14.57
C PRO A 58 3.56 -5.53 15.40
N TYR A 59 3.95 -6.27 16.44
CA TYR A 59 3.00 -6.96 17.34
C TYR A 59 1.93 -6.05 17.96
N LYS A 60 2.27 -4.77 18.17
CA LYS A 60 1.38 -3.77 18.77
C LYS A 60 0.54 -3.00 17.75
N THR A 61 0.61 -3.34 16.46
CA THR A 61 -0.18 -2.66 15.43
C THR A 61 -1.66 -2.73 15.80
N PRO A 62 -2.35 -1.59 15.93
CA PRO A 62 -3.77 -1.58 16.25
C PRO A 62 -4.57 -2.32 15.17
N ARG A 63 -5.58 -3.09 15.59
CA ARG A 63 -6.38 -3.90 14.67
C ARG A 63 -7.13 -3.02 13.66
N GLU A 64 -7.59 -1.86 14.11
CA GLU A 64 -8.24 -0.84 13.30
C GLU A 64 -7.34 -0.37 12.15
N ASN A 65 -6.03 -0.24 12.37
CA ASN A 65 -5.09 0.18 11.33
C ASN A 65 -4.81 -0.95 10.33
N ILE A 66 -4.77 -2.20 10.78
CA ILE A 66 -4.69 -3.37 9.89
C ILE A 66 -5.93 -3.45 8.99
N LEU A 67 -7.11 -3.22 9.56
CA LEU A 67 -8.37 -3.20 8.82
C LEU A 67 -8.45 -2.00 7.87
N ALA A 68 -8.01 -0.83 8.30
CA ALA A 68 -7.94 0.37 7.47
C ALA A 68 -7.08 0.13 6.23
N LEU A 69 -5.89 -0.47 6.37
CA LEU A 69 -5.03 -0.80 5.23
C LEU A 69 -5.75 -1.69 4.21
N LYS A 70 -6.41 -2.75 4.69
CA LYS A 70 -7.19 -3.66 3.83
C LYS A 70 -8.32 -2.91 3.13
N GLU A 71 -9.12 -2.15 3.87
CA GLU A 71 -10.31 -1.46 3.37
C GLU A 71 -9.93 -0.39 2.34
N CYS A 72 -8.98 0.50 2.65
CA CYS A 72 -8.47 1.50 1.73
C CYS A 72 -7.92 0.87 0.44
N THR A 73 -7.21 -0.26 0.53
CA THR A 73 -6.71 -0.97 -0.66
C THR A 73 -7.84 -1.49 -1.54
N ILE A 74 -8.96 -1.95 -0.94
CA ILE A 74 -10.13 -2.41 -1.70
C ILE A 74 -10.90 -1.23 -2.29
N GLU A 75 -11.05 -0.13 -1.55
CA GLU A 75 -11.77 1.07 -1.96
C GLU A 75 -11.13 1.73 -3.20
N HIS A 76 -9.80 1.79 -3.25
CA HIS A 76 -9.06 2.41 -4.36
C HIS A 76 -8.58 1.42 -5.42
N GLY A 77 -8.68 0.11 -5.14
CA GLY A 77 -8.23 -0.93 -6.04
C GLY A 77 -9.08 -1.02 -7.31
N THR A 78 -8.42 -1.07 -8.48
CA THR A 78 -9.09 -1.29 -9.76
C THR A 78 -9.04 -2.77 -10.12
N TYR A 79 -10.15 -3.49 -9.88
CA TYR A 79 -10.33 -4.89 -10.28
C TYR A 79 -11.03 -4.95 -11.64
N LEU A 80 -10.27 -4.71 -12.71
CA LEU A 80 -10.76 -4.79 -14.10
C LEU A 80 -10.42 -6.14 -14.74
#